data_AF-R8W4Y3-F1
#
_entry.id   AF-R8W4Y3-F1
#
_cell.length_a   1.000
_cell.length_b   1.000
_cell.length_c   1.000
_cell.angle_alpha   90.00
_cell.angle_beta   90.00
_cell.angle_gamma   90.00
#
_symmetry.space_group_name_H-M   'P 1'
#
loop_
_entity.id
_entity.type
_entity.pdbx_description
1 polymer ?
#
loop_
_entity_poly.entity_id
_entity_poly.type
_entity_poly.pdbx_seq_one_letter_code
_entity_poly.pdbx_strand_id
1 'polypeptide(L)'
;MSLFFTKEGKRKSPRILSYFFGALLFAVIFGLAYALLTVPLQSLPIQNQTILTAVQIVLIALVGTLCCCLLFFLRDKRIVPYSFAGLAVLVMMFYVAALALDSAARVNMIYLVSLYGLGPAVLGNLISWSIYHRLSRRKQTNMWG
;
A
#
# COMPACT_ATOMS: atom_id res chain seq x y z
N MET A 1 -21.60 0.57 -22.94
CA MET A 1 -20.21 0.02 -22.87
C MET A 1 -20.23 -1.15 -21.91
N SER A 2 -19.93 -2.37 -22.37
CA SER A 2 -20.05 -3.57 -21.54
C SER A 2 -18.99 -3.60 -20.42
N LEU A 3 -19.41 -3.98 -19.22
CA LEU A 3 -18.59 -3.95 -18.00
C LEU A 3 -17.37 -4.90 -18.04
N PHE A 4 -17.36 -5.85 -19.00
CA PHE A 4 -16.46 -7.01 -19.01
C PHE A 4 -15.40 -7.04 -20.11
N PHE A 5 -15.45 -6.14 -21.10
CA PHE A 5 -14.52 -6.11 -22.23
C PHE A 5 -13.79 -4.77 -22.36
N THR A 6 -12.50 -4.82 -22.64
CA THR A 6 -11.75 -3.65 -23.10
C THR A 6 -12.01 -3.43 -24.60
N LYS A 7 -11.64 -2.26 -25.15
CA LYS A 7 -11.74 -1.97 -26.59
C LYS A 7 -10.97 -2.96 -27.50
N GLU A 8 -10.11 -3.81 -26.92
CA GLU A 8 -9.28 -4.79 -27.63
C GLU A 8 -9.76 -6.24 -27.46
N GLY A 9 -10.99 -6.47 -27.00
CA GLY A 9 -11.55 -7.83 -26.92
C GLY A 9 -10.97 -8.73 -25.80
N LYS A 10 -10.04 -8.23 -24.98
CA LYS A 10 -9.57 -8.96 -23.78
C LYS A 10 -10.53 -8.74 -22.59
N ARG A 11 -10.83 -9.83 -21.86
CA ARG A 11 -11.61 -9.79 -20.61
C ARG A 11 -10.93 -8.85 -19.61
N LYS A 12 -11.71 -7.96 -18.98
CA LYS A 12 -11.27 -6.98 -17.97
C LYS A 12 -10.99 -7.62 -16.60
N SER A 13 -11.62 -8.78 -16.33
CA SER A 13 -11.58 -9.54 -15.07
C SER A 13 -10.17 -9.97 -14.60
N PRO A 14 -9.28 -10.51 -15.46
CA PRO A 14 -7.94 -10.95 -15.03
C PRO A 14 -7.06 -9.80 -14.52
N ARG A 15 -7.24 -8.58 -15.02
CA ARG A 15 -6.45 -7.42 -14.59
C ARG A 15 -6.85 -6.94 -13.20
N ILE A 16 -8.15 -6.91 -12.90
CA ILE A 16 -8.64 -6.53 -11.56
C ILE A 16 -8.16 -7.53 -10.51
N LEU A 17 -8.22 -8.83 -10.85
CA LEU A 17 -7.72 -9.89 -9.97
C LEU A 17 -6.21 -9.73 -9.67
N SER A 18 -5.40 -9.37 -10.68
CA SER A 18 -3.98 -9.09 -10.44
C SER A 18 -3.71 -7.91 -9.50
N TYR A 19 -4.54 -6.87 -9.53
CA TYR A 19 -4.42 -5.74 -8.59
C TYR A 19 -4.82 -6.15 -7.17
N PHE A 20 -5.83 -7.00 -7.04
CA PHE A 20 -6.24 -7.54 -5.73
C PHE A 20 -5.15 -8.43 -5.10
N PHE A 21 -4.60 -9.38 -5.86
CA PHE A 21 -3.47 -10.18 -5.39
C PHE A 21 -2.23 -9.32 -5.11
N GLY A 22 -2.00 -8.26 -5.89
CA GLY A 22 -0.96 -7.28 -5.62
C GLY A 22 -1.18 -6.54 -4.29
N ALA A 23 -2.41 -6.13 -3.99
CA ALA A 23 -2.76 -5.50 -2.71
C ALA A 23 -2.58 -6.46 -1.53
N LEU A 24 -2.96 -7.73 -1.67
CA LEU A 24 -2.72 -8.76 -0.65
C LEU A 24 -1.22 -9.00 -0.42
N LEU A 25 -0.45 -9.09 -1.50
CA LEU A 25 1.00 -9.25 -1.41
C LEU A 25 1.65 -8.03 -0.72
N PHE A 26 1.18 -6.81 -1.00
CA PHE A 26 1.62 -5.61 -0.29
C PHE A 26 1.27 -5.69 1.20
N ALA A 27 0.05 -6.10 1.56
CA ALA A 27 -0.33 -6.29 2.95
C ALA A 27 0.60 -7.30 3.67
N VAL A 28 0.97 -8.41 3.00
CA VAL A 28 1.92 -9.39 3.53
C VAL A 28 3.33 -8.78 3.68
N ILE A 29 3.83 -8.04 2.68
CA ILE A 29 5.13 -7.37 2.77
C ILE A 29 5.16 -6.39 3.95
N PHE A 30 4.13 -5.57 4.11
CA PHE A 30 4.05 -4.63 5.25
C PHE A 30 3.92 -5.36 6.59
N GLY A 31 3.15 -6.46 6.65
CA GLY A 31 3.06 -7.30 7.85
C GLY A 31 4.39 -7.94 8.23
N LEU A 32 5.14 -8.46 7.26
CA LEU A 32 6.47 -9.02 7.47
C LEU A 32 7.48 -7.95 7.85
N ALA A 33 7.47 -6.79 7.18
CA ALA A 33 8.32 -5.66 7.53
C ALA A 33 8.04 -5.21 8.96
N TYR A 34 6.77 -5.19 9.39
CA TYR A 34 6.40 -4.88 10.76
C TYR A 34 6.95 -5.92 11.76
N ALA A 35 6.74 -7.21 11.49
CA ALA A 35 7.22 -8.27 12.37
C ALA A 35 8.75 -8.28 12.53
N LEU A 36 9.48 -7.96 11.45
CA LEU A 36 10.95 -8.00 11.44
C LEU A 36 11.60 -6.72 11.97
N LEU A 37 11.01 -5.54 11.73
CA LEU A 37 11.62 -4.25 12.09
C LEU A 37 11.19 -3.73 13.47
N THR A 38 10.09 -4.21 14.03
CA THR A 38 9.64 -3.77 15.37
C THR A 38 10.66 -4.06 16.46
N VAL A 39 11.18 -5.29 16.51
CA VAL A 39 12.18 -5.72 17.49
C VAL A 39 13.47 -4.88 17.43
N PRO A 40 14.15 -4.70 16.28
CA PRO A 40 15.37 -3.92 16.23
C PRO A 40 15.13 -2.42 16.46
N LEU A 41 13.96 -1.87 16.10
CA LEU A 41 13.67 -0.46 16.32
C LEU A 41 13.31 -0.13 17.78
N GLN A 42 12.95 -1.11 18.60
CA GLN A 42 12.76 -0.90 20.05
C GLN A 42 14.08 -0.63 20.78
N SER A 43 15.22 -1.00 20.18
CA SER A 43 16.56 -0.78 20.74
C SER A 43 17.06 0.66 20.56
N LEU A 44 16.28 1.56 19.93
CA LEU A 44 16.66 2.96 19.74
C LEU A 44 16.59 3.73 21.08
N PRO A 45 17.59 4.56 21.41
CA PRO A 45 17.65 5.30 22.67
C PRO A 45 16.74 6.55 22.66
N ILE A 46 15.45 6.37 22.35
CA ILE A 46 14.44 7.43 22.38
C ILE A 46 13.61 7.26 23.65
N GLN A 47 13.73 8.20 24.59
CA GLN A 47 13.04 8.14 25.89
C GLN A 47 11.51 8.30 25.76
N ASN A 48 11.02 8.94 24.70
CA ASN A 48 9.59 9.18 24.50
C ASN A 48 8.93 8.09 23.64
N GLN A 49 8.06 7.28 24.26
CA GLN A 49 7.36 6.15 23.64
C GLN A 49 6.51 6.56 22.43
N THR A 50 5.84 7.70 22.49
CA THR A 50 4.96 8.17 21.40
C THR A 50 5.77 8.52 20.15
N ILE A 51 6.93 9.15 20.33
CA ILE A 51 7.82 9.52 19.23
C ILE A 51 8.46 8.25 18.63
N LEU A 52 8.86 7.31 19.48
CA LEU A 52 9.42 6.04 19.04
C LEU A 52 8.43 5.26 18.17
N THR A 53 7.16 5.15 18.57
CA THR A 53 6.12 4.50 17.78
C THR A 53 5.85 5.22 16.46
N ALA A 54 5.79 6.56 16.47
CA ALA A 54 5.60 7.33 15.24
C ALA A 54 6.75 7.12 14.24
N VAL A 55 7.99 7.15 14.73
CA VAL A 55 9.19 6.90 13.91
C VAL A 55 9.20 5.47 13.36
N GLN A 56 8.81 4.48 14.17
CA GLN A 56 8.68 3.09 13.75
C GLN A 56 7.70 2.93 12.61
N ILE A 57 6.49 3.50 12.73
CA ILE A 57 5.47 3.44 11.68
C ILE A 57 6.00 4.04 10.38
N VAL A 58 6.63 5.22 10.45
CA VAL A 58 7.16 5.91 9.27
C VAL A 58 8.30 5.12 8.62
N LEU A 59 9.26 4.62 9.40
CA LEU A 59 10.37 3.83 8.88
C LEU A 59 9.90 2.54 8.22
N ILE A 60 8.99 1.80 8.87
CA ILE A 60 8.45 0.55 8.33
C ILE A 60 7.64 0.82 7.06
N ALA A 61 6.83 1.89 7.06
CA ALA A 61 6.08 2.29 5.88
C ALA A 61 7.01 2.68 4.72
N LEU A 62 8.11 3.37 5.00
CA LEU A 62 9.11 3.73 3.98
C LEU A 62 9.84 2.50 3.43
N VAL A 63 10.34 1.62 4.29
CA VAL A 63 11.05 0.39 3.88
C VAL A 63 10.11 -0.53 3.11
N GLY A 64 8.89 -0.74 3.61
CA GLY A 64 7.89 -1.54 2.92
C GLY A 64 7.49 -0.93 1.57
N THR A 65 7.32 0.40 1.49
CA THR A 65 7.03 1.09 0.22
C THR A 65 8.20 0.97 -0.75
N LEU A 66 9.44 1.11 -0.30
CA LEU A 66 10.64 0.90 -1.12
C LEU A 66 10.67 -0.52 -1.67
N CYS A 67 10.47 -1.53 -0.84
CA CYS A 67 10.34 -2.94 -1.25
C CYS A 67 9.24 -3.14 -2.29
N CYS A 68 8.05 -2.55 -2.08
CA CYS A 68 6.95 -2.61 -3.03
C CYS A 68 7.26 -1.88 -4.35
N CYS A 69 8.04 -0.80 -4.30
CA CYS A 69 8.50 -0.07 -5.47
C CYS A 69 9.55 -0.86 -6.30
N LEU A 70 10.24 -1.87 -5.75
CA LEU A 70 11.06 -2.77 -6.58
C LEU A 70 10.19 -3.52 -7.62
N LEU A 71 8.92 -3.79 -7.32
CA LEU A 71 7.99 -4.37 -8.29
C LEU A 71 7.72 -3.45 -9.49
N PHE A 72 8.09 -2.16 -9.41
CA PHE A 72 8.01 -1.23 -10.55
C PHE A 72 9.01 -1.59 -11.67
N PHE A 73 9.99 -2.44 -11.38
CA PHE A 73 10.90 -3.03 -12.36
C PHE A 73 10.21 -4.12 -13.22
N LEU A 74 9.03 -4.61 -12.81
CA LEU A 74 8.24 -5.53 -13.62
C LEU A 74 7.72 -4.85 -14.89
N ARG A 75 7.48 -5.66 -15.92
CA ARG A 75 7.14 -5.24 -17.29
C ARG A 75 5.88 -4.36 -17.39
N ASP A 76 4.98 -4.42 -16.41
CA ASP A 76 3.75 -3.63 -16.38
C ASP A 76 3.75 -2.61 -15.21
N LYS A 77 4.17 -1.39 -15.55
CA LYS A 77 4.39 -0.26 -14.61
C LYS A 77 3.10 0.27 -13.95
N ARG A 78 1.94 -0.19 -14.42
CA ARG A 78 0.63 0.24 -13.88
C ARG A 78 0.18 -0.59 -12.70
N ILE A 79 0.71 -1.80 -12.51
CA ILE A 79 0.25 -2.72 -11.46
C ILE A 79 0.49 -2.11 -10.07
N VAL A 80 1.65 -1.49 -9.84
CA VAL A 80 2.04 -0.95 -8.52
C VAL A 80 1.07 0.14 -7.99
N PRO A 81 0.78 1.24 -8.71
CA PRO A 81 -0.14 2.26 -8.19
C PRO A 81 -1.57 1.74 -8.01
N TYR A 82 -2.05 0.81 -8.87
CA TYR A 82 -3.37 0.21 -8.70
C TYR A 82 -3.43 -0.76 -7.52
N SER A 83 -2.36 -1.49 -7.22
CA SER A 83 -2.26 -2.34 -6.03
C SER A 83 -2.24 -1.50 -4.74
N PHE A 84 -1.57 -0.33 -4.74
CA PHE A 84 -1.65 0.61 -3.60
C PHE A 84 -3.04 1.23 -3.42
N ALA A 85 -3.74 1.52 -4.52
CA ALA A 85 -5.15 1.92 -4.45
C ALA A 85 -6.02 0.79 -3.88
N GLY A 86 -5.76 -0.46 -4.29
CA GLY A 86 -6.41 -1.65 -3.74
C GLY A 86 -6.13 -1.83 -2.23
N LEU A 87 -4.92 -1.53 -1.78
CA LEU A 87 -4.57 -1.54 -0.35
C LEU A 87 -5.39 -0.50 0.43
N ALA A 88 -5.58 0.71 -0.11
CA ALA A 88 -6.42 1.73 0.52
C ALA A 88 -7.89 1.28 0.62
N VAL A 89 -8.42 0.61 -0.41
CA VAL A 89 -9.76 0.01 -0.37
C VAL A 89 -9.82 -1.08 0.71
N LEU A 90 -8.81 -1.93 0.80
CA LEU A 90 -8.74 -2.99 1.81
C LEU A 90 -8.72 -2.42 3.25
N VAL A 91 -7.98 -1.33 3.48
CA VAL A 91 -7.99 -0.59 4.76
C VAL A 91 -9.38 0.00 5.04
N MET A 92 -10.05 0.58 4.05
CA MET A 92 -11.43 1.07 4.19
C MET A 92 -12.41 -0.05 4.52
N MET A 93 -12.27 -1.23 3.89
CA MET A 93 -13.09 -2.40 4.20
C MET A 93 -12.87 -2.86 5.65
N PHE A 94 -11.64 -2.81 6.16
CA PHE A 94 -11.39 -3.11 7.57
C PHE A 94 -12.03 -2.10 8.53
N TYR A 95 -12.06 -0.81 8.19
CA TYR A 95 -12.80 0.17 9.00
C TYR A 95 -14.29 -0.14 9.04
N VAL A 96 -14.89 -0.45 7.89
CA VAL A 96 -16.31 -0.83 7.82
C VAL A 96 -16.56 -2.12 8.62
N ALA A 97 -15.68 -3.11 8.51
CA ALA A 97 -15.76 -4.34 9.30
C ALA A 97 -15.63 -4.09 10.81
N ALA A 98 -14.78 -3.14 11.23
CA ALA A 98 -14.63 -2.78 12.64
C ALA A 98 -15.92 -2.20 13.24
N LEU A 99 -16.76 -1.54 12.43
CA LEU A 99 -18.06 -1.04 12.88
C LEU A 99 -19.05 -2.18 13.19
N ALA A 100 -18.88 -3.35 12.57
CA ALA A 100 -19.69 -4.53 12.85
C ALA A 100 -19.25 -5.28 14.12
N LEU A 101 -18.11 -4.92 14.73
CA LEU A 101 -17.65 -5.50 15.98
C LEU A 101 -18.27 -4.83 17.20
N ASP A 102 -18.28 -5.57 18.30
CA ASP A 102 -18.68 -5.12 19.62
C ASP A 102 -17.79 -3.97 20.14
N SER A 103 -18.32 -3.14 21.03
CA SER A 103 -17.74 -1.85 21.44
C SER A 103 -16.30 -1.97 21.94
N ALA A 104 -16.01 -3.00 22.76
CA ALA A 104 -14.67 -3.23 23.30
C ALA A 104 -13.64 -3.63 22.22
N ALA A 105 -14.05 -4.43 21.23
CA ALA A 105 -13.16 -4.90 20.18
C ALA A 105 -13.02 -3.88 19.03
N ARG A 106 -14.04 -3.05 18.82
CA ARG A 106 -14.08 -1.98 17.81
C ARG A 106 -12.96 -0.97 18.01
N VAL A 107 -12.75 -0.49 19.23
CA VAL A 107 -11.71 0.52 19.54
C VAL A 107 -10.32 -0.04 19.22
N ASN A 108 -10.05 -1.28 19.61
CA ASN A 108 -8.77 -1.95 19.33
C ASN A 108 -8.57 -2.17 17.83
N MET A 109 -9.59 -2.65 17.11
CA MET A 109 -9.50 -2.82 15.65
C MET A 109 -9.26 -1.51 14.92
N ILE A 110 -9.98 -0.44 15.27
CA ILE A 110 -9.79 0.89 14.68
C ILE A 110 -8.37 1.39 14.96
N TYR A 111 -7.87 1.21 16.19
CA TYR A 111 -6.51 1.60 16.57
C TYR A 111 -5.45 0.84 15.74
N LEU A 112 -5.56 -0.49 15.62
CA LEU A 112 -4.64 -1.32 14.84
C LEU A 112 -4.67 -0.96 13.33
N VAL A 113 -5.87 -0.79 12.75
CA VAL A 113 -6.02 -0.41 11.34
C VAL A 113 -5.47 1.01 11.10
N SER A 114 -5.63 1.92 12.06
CA SER A 114 -5.07 3.27 11.97
C SER A 114 -3.56 3.27 12.04
N LEU A 115 -2.97 2.54 12.99
CA LEU A 115 -1.52 2.47 13.15
C LEU A 115 -0.82 1.80 11.97
N TYR A 116 -1.36 0.67 11.51
CA TYR A 116 -0.65 -0.19 10.57
C TYR A 116 -1.19 -0.08 9.14
N GLY A 117 -2.43 0.32 8.95
CA GLY A 117 -3.06 0.45 7.62
C GLY A 117 -2.88 1.82 7.00
N LEU A 118 -3.11 2.91 7.76
CA LEU A 118 -3.11 4.26 7.19
C LEU A 118 -1.73 4.69 6.70
N GLY A 119 -0.66 4.48 7.49
CA GLY A 119 0.70 4.91 7.12
C GLY A 119 1.14 4.36 5.76
N PRO A 120 1.12 3.03 5.56
CA PRO A 120 1.43 2.40 4.29
C PRO A 120 0.48 2.78 3.15
N ALA A 121 -0.83 2.88 3.43
CA ALA A 121 -1.80 3.25 2.40
C ALA A 121 -1.57 4.68 1.89
N VAL A 122 -1.33 5.65 2.78
CA VAL A 122 -1.11 7.06 2.42
C VAL A 122 0.25 7.23 1.76
N LEU A 123 1.33 6.82 2.43
CA LEU A 123 2.70 6.98 1.91
C LEU A 123 2.90 6.19 0.61
N GLY A 124 2.39 4.96 0.56
CA GLY A 124 2.46 4.10 -0.61
C GLY A 124 1.74 4.68 -1.82
N ASN A 125 0.53 5.24 -1.63
CA ASN A 125 -0.17 5.92 -2.72
C ASN A 125 0.57 7.20 -3.17
N LEU A 126 1.03 8.05 -2.24
CA LEU A 126 1.76 9.27 -2.58
C LEU A 126 3.04 8.97 -3.38
N ILE A 127 3.85 8.02 -2.90
CA ILE A 127 5.12 7.65 -3.55
C ILE A 127 4.87 6.97 -4.89
N SER A 128 3.98 5.98 -4.96
CA SER A 128 3.72 5.25 -6.21
C SER A 128 3.14 6.14 -7.31
N TRP A 129 2.21 7.05 -6.98
CA TRP A 129 1.65 8.01 -7.93
C TRP A 129 2.70 9.03 -8.40
N SER A 130 3.53 9.56 -7.49
CA SER A 130 4.59 10.49 -7.86
C SER A 130 5.60 9.89 -8.85
N ILE A 131 6.02 8.63 -8.61
CA ILE A 131 6.92 7.88 -9.50
C ILE A 131 6.23 7.62 -10.84
N TYR A 132 4.96 7.18 -10.83
CA TYR A 132 4.19 6.92 -12.05
C TYR A 132 4.07 8.17 -12.93
N HIS A 133 3.72 9.32 -12.35
CA HIS A 133 3.64 10.58 -13.08
C HIS A 133 5.00 11.00 -13.66
N ARG A 134 6.09 10.84 -12.89
CA ARG A 134 7.45 11.17 -13.36
C ARG A 134 7.86 10.30 -14.54
N LEU A 135 7.54 9.00 -14.51
CA LEU A 135 7.83 8.09 -15.62
C LEU A 135 6.96 8.35 -16.85
N SER A 136 5.67 8.68 -16.65
CA SER A 136 4.77 9.00 -17.75
C SER A 136 5.22 10.24 -18.52
N ARG A 137 5.72 11.27 -17.82
CA ARG A 137 6.28 12.47 -18.47
C ARG A 137 7.54 12.16 -19.29
N ARG A 138 8.46 11.33 -18.76
CA ARG A 138 9.67 10.92 -19.49
C ARG A 138 9.36 10.12 -20.75
N LYS A 139 8.31 9.29 -20.72
CA LYS A 139 7.89 8.52 -21.90
C LYS A 139 7.32 9.43 -23.00
N GLN A 140 6.68 10.55 -22.63
CA GLN A 140 6.22 11.54 -23.60
C GLN A 140 7.38 12.32 -24.22
N THR A 141 8.37 12.77 -23.43
CA THR A 141 9.53 13.50 -23.99
C THR A 141 10.36 12.66 -24.97
N ASN A 142 10.50 11.36 -24.76
CA ASN A 142 11.28 10.49 -25.66
C ASN A 142 10.56 10.09 -26.96
N MET A 143 9.29 10.44 -27.16
CA MET A 143 8.60 10.24 -28.45
C MET A 143 8.66 11.47 -29.36
N TRP A 144 9.25 12.57 -28.90
CA TRP A 144 9.34 13.84 -29.62
C TRP A 144 10.77 14.38 -29.75
N GLY A 145 11.78 13.56 -29.46
CA GLY A 145 13.20 13.85 -29.70
C GLY A 145 13.84 12.68 -30.44
#